data_AF-A0A7R9QBX9-F1
#
_entry.id   AF-A0A7R9QBX9-F1
#
_cell.length_a   1.000
_cell.length_b   1.000
_cell.length_c   1.000
_cell.angle_alpha   90.00
_cell.angle_beta   90.00
_cell.angle_gamma   90.00
#
_symmetry.space_group_name_H-M   'P 1'
#
loop_
_entity.id
_entity.type
_entity.pdbx_description
1 polymer ?
#
loop_
_entity_poly.entity_id
_entity_poly.type
_entity_poly.pdbx_seq_one_letter_code
_entity_poly.pdbx_strand_id
1 'polypeptide(L)'
;MSAKAIREATGKDLLNRFLKGSANTSRYAVVHEDTNFSDLVAQQPWLKTERLVVKPDQLIKRRGKLGLILVNADIDSVKKWVADRMAKDIQ
;
A
#
# COMPACT_ATOMS: atom_id res chain seq x y z
N MET A 1 10.57 3.93 29.04
CA MET A 1 10.58 3.74 27.58
C MET A 1 9.28 3.06 27.18
N SER A 2 8.55 3.55 26.18
CA SER A 2 7.30 2.92 25.70
C SER A 2 7.44 2.45 24.25
N ALA A 3 6.83 1.32 23.92
CA ALA A 3 6.76 0.82 22.55
C ALA A 3 5.67 1.59 21.77
N LYS A 4 5.99 2.00 20.54
CA LYS A 4 5.06 2.69 19.63
C LYS A 4 4.92 1.91 18.32
N ALA A 5 3.69 1.77 17.84
CA ALA A 5 3.45 1.13 16.55
C ALA A 5 3.92 2.02 15.38
N ILE A 6 4.38 1.38 14.32
CA ILE A 6 4.74 2.03 13.05
C ILE A 6 3.84 1.52 11.92
N ARG A 7 3.73 2.32 10.86
CA ARG A 7 3.00 1.95 9.64
C ARG A 7 3.68 0.75 8.95
N GLU A 8 2.89 0.00 8.18
CA GLU A 8 3.37 -1.15 7.41
C GLU A 8 4.45 -0.74 6.41
N ALA A 9 4.26 0.39 5.71
CA ALA A 9 5.25 0.95 4.78
C ALA A 9 6.59 1.24 5.48
N THR A 10 6.57 1.86 6.66
CA THR A 10 7.78 2.12 7.46
C THR A 10 8.47 0.81 7.89
N GLY A 11 7.70 -0.18 8.34
CA GLY A 11 8.26 -1.48 8.70
C GLY A 11 8.94 -2.16 7.51
N LYS A 12 8.29 -2.17 6.33
CA LYS A 12 8.83 -2.75 5.10
C LYS A 12 10.07 -2.04 4.60
N ASP A 13 10.11 -0.71 4.68
CA ASP A 13 11.28 0.10 4.36
C ASP A 13 12.49 -0.31 5.23
N LEU A 14 12.30 -0.41 6.54
CA LEU A 14 13.36 -0.84 7.46
C LEU A 14 13.87 -2.25 7.12
N LEU A 15 12.95 -3.20 6.87
CA LEU A 15 13.33 -4.56 6.48
C LEU A 15 14.12 -4.56 5.16
N ASN A 16 13.67 -3.79 4.15
CA ASN A 16 14.37 -3.70 2.87
C ASN A 16 15.79 -3.12 3.01
N ARG A 17 15.99 -2.14 3.90
CA ARG A 17 17.30 -1.50 4.14
C ARG A 17 18.26 -2.40 4.89
N PHE A 18 17.79 -3.08 5.93
CA PHE A 18 18.65 -3.74 6.91
C PHE A 18 18.70 -5.26 6.82
N LEU A 19 17.74 -5.91 6.16
CA LEU A 19 17.70 -7.37 6.00
C LEU A 19 17.90 -7.83 4.55
N LYS A 20 18.57 -7.01 3.73
CA LYS A 20 18.87 -7.35 2.34
C LYS A 20 19.68 -8.66 2.27
N GLY A 21 19.17 -9.64 1.51
CA GLY A 21 19.78 -10.97 1.35
C GLY A 21 19.27 -12.03 2.34
N SER A 22 18.67 -11.61 3.46
CA SER A 22 18.06 -12.53 4.45
C SER A 22 16.54 -12.55 4.37
N ALA A 23 15.93 -11.52 3.75
CA ALA A 23 14.49 -11.41 3.54
C ALA A 23 14.16 -10.99 2.11
N ASN A 24 12.99 -11.40 1.64
CA ASN A 24 12.47 -10.98 0.34
C ASN A 24 12.19 -9.46 0.34
N THR A 25 12.65 -8.78 -0.71
CA THR A 25 12.41 -7.35 -0.88
C THR A 25 10.93 -7.08 -1.14
N SER A 26 10.35 -6.20 -0.33
CA SER A 26 8.98 -5.73 -0.51
C SER A 26 8.95 -4.54 -1.46
N ARG A 27 8.28 -4.68 -2.63
CA ARG A 27 7.93 -3.54 -3.49
C ARG A 27 6.58 -2.96 -3.04
N TYR A 28 6.51 -1.65 -2.85
CA TYR A 28 5.27 -0.97 -2.48
C TYR A 28 5.28 0.50 -2.95
N ALA A 29 4.08 1.03 -3.15
CA ALA A 29 3.83 2.43 -3.42
C ALA A 29 2.86 2.96 -2.34
N VAL A 30 3.09 4.18 -1.87
CA VAL A 30 2.21 4.85 -0.89
C VAL A 30 1.35 5.85 -1.66
N VAL A 31 0.05 5.87 -1.34
CA VAL A 31 -0.93 6.78 -1.94
C VAL A 31 -1.57 7.59 -0.82
N HIS A 32 -1.58 8.90 -1.02
CA HIS A 32 -2.25 9.91 -0.21
C HIS A 32 -3.34 10.62 -1.06
N GLU A 33 -4.13 11.48 -0.44
CA GLU A 33 -5.22 12.21 -1.11
C GLU A 33 -4.74 13.10 -2.26
N ASP A 34 -3.53 13.64 -2.13
CA ASP A 34 -2.87 14.53 -3.09
C ASP A 34 -1.99 13.79 -4.12
N THR A 35 -1.97 12.45 -4.09
CA THR A 35 -1.11 11.67 -4.96
C THR A 35 -1.59 11.68 -6.41
N ASN A 36 -0.77 12.21 -7.31
CA ASN A 36 -0.97 12.08 -8.74
C ASN A 36 -0.57 10.66 -9.21
N PHE A 37 -1.56 9.87 -9.62
CA PHE A 37 -1.32 8.50 -10.08
C PHE A 37 -0.49 8.41 -11.36
N SER A 38 -0.58 9.39 -12.26
CA SER A 38 0.21 9.39 -13.49
C SER A 38 1.70 9.50 -13.17
N ASP A 39 2.06 10.39 -12.25
CA ASP A 39 3.43 10.58 -11.79
C ASP A 39 3.92 9.37 -10.99
N LEU A 40 3.07 8.84 -10.09
CA LEU A 40 3.40 7.65 -9.31
C LEU A 40 3.74 6.46 -10.21
N VAL A 41 2.95 6.25 -11.26
CA VAL A 41 3.15 5.15 -12.20
C VAL A 41 4.35 5.40 -13.11
N ALA A 42 4.66 6.65 -13.46
CA ALA A 42 5.89 6.99 -14.17
C ALA A 42 7.14 6.68 -13.32
N GLN A 43 7.10 7.00 -12.02
CA GLN A 43 8.18 6.72 -11.07
C GLN A 43 8.29 5.23 -10.72
N GLN A 44 7.17 4.50 -10.77
CA GLN A 44 7.10 3.07 -10.45
C GLN A 44 6.42 2.27 -11.58
N PRO A 45 7.13 2.01 -12.70
CA PRO A 45 6.54 1.38 -13.90
C PRO A 45 5.94 -0.01 -13.66
N TRP A 46 6.45 -0.75 -12.67
CA TRP A 46 5.95 -2.08 -12.29
C TRP A 46 4.46 -2.08 -11.90
N LEU A 47 3.92 -0.92 -11.50
CA LEU A 47 2.49 -0.76 -11.23
C LEU A 47 1.61 -1.05 -12.46
N LYS A 48 2.12 -0.88 -13.68
CA LYS A 48 1.38 -1.17 -14.93
C LYS A 48 1.42 -2.63 -15.34
N THR A 49 2.47 -3.36 -14.96
CA THR A 49 2.75 -4.70 -15.51
C THR A 49 2.37 -5.82 -14.55
N GLU A 50 2.42 -5.57 -13.24
CA GLU A 50 2.20 -6.57 -12.22
C GLU A 50 0.75 -6.57 -11.71
N ARG A 51 0.29 -7.71 -11.20
CA ARG A 51 -0.97 -7.75 -10.43
C ARG A 51 -0.72 -7.19 -9.03
N LEU A 52 -1.60 -6.29 -8.61
CA LEU A 52 -1.48 -5.47 -7.42
C LEU A 52 -2.41 -5.92 -6.30
N VAL A 53 -2.05 -5.52 -5.09
CA VAL A 53 -2.91 -5.55 -3.90
C VAL A 53 -2.94 -4.15 -3.32
N VAL A 54 -4.12 -3.58 -3.09
CA VAL A 54 -4.30 -2.27 -2.45
C VAL A 54 -5.07 -2.41 -1.14
N LYS A 55 -4.63 -1.66 -0.12
CA LYS A 55 -5.16 -1.69 1.25
C LYS A 55 -4.75 -0.43 2.02
N PRO A 56 -5.49 -0.02 3.07
CA PRO A 56 -5.10 1.10 3.91
C PRO A 56 -3.95 0.71 4.86
N ASP A 57 -3.12 1.71 5.18
CA ASP A 57 -2.00 1.61 6.11
C ASP A 57 -2.12 2.63 7.25
N GLN A 58 -3.15 2.45 8.07
CA GLN A 58 -3.50 3.32 9.20
C GLN A 58 -3.58 2.52 10.51
N LEU A 59 -2.73 1.49 10.65
CA LEU A 59 -2.71 0.56 11.80
C LEU A 59 -4.00 -0.27 11.99
N ILE A 60 -4.93 -0.24 11.03
CA ILE A 60 -6.17 -1.02 11.02
C ILE A 60 -5.84 -2.52 10.96
N LYS A 61 -6.40 -3.27 11.91
CA LYS A 61 -6.27 -4.74 11.97
C LYS A 61 -7.42 -5.41 11.22
N ARG A 62 -7.26 -6.70 10.88
CA ARG A 62 -8.29 -7.53 10.22
C ARG A 62 -8.86 -6.95 8.90
N ARG A 63 -8.05 -6.18 8.16
CA ARG A 63 -8.40 -5.52 6.88
C ARG A 63 -9.09 -6.45 5.87
N GLY A 64 -8.68 -7.72 5.78
CA GLY A 64 -9.33 -8.70 4.90
C GLY A 64 -10.79 -8.99 5.26
N LYS A 65 -11.08 -9.18 6.56
CA LYS A 65 -12.46 -9.39 7.04
C LYS A 65 -13.33 -8.14 6.88
N LEU A 66 -12.72 -6.96 6.96
CA LEU A 66 -13.38 -5.66 6.78
C LEU A 66 -13.59 -5.27 5.32
N GLY A 67 -13.19 -6.09 4.34
CA GLY A 67 -13.30 -5.73 2.91
C GLY A 67 -12.39 -4.56 2.50
N LEU A 68 -11.34 -4.28 3.29
CA LEU A 68 -10.38 -3.20 3.07
C LEU A 68 -9.14 -3.67 2.31
N ILE A 69 -9.24 -4.75 1.54
CA ILE A 69 -8.17 -5.25 0.69
C ILE A 69 -8.78 -5.61 -0.66
N LEU A 70 -8.30 -4.97 -1.72
CA LEU A 70 -8.49 -5.44 -3.08
C LEU A 70 -7.26 -6.24 -3.48
N VAL A 71 -7.48 -7.48 -3.91
CA VAL A 71 -6.43 -8.42 -4.32
C VAL A 71 -6.48 -8.66 -5.81
N ASN A 72 -5.33 -9.03 -6.39
CA ASN A 72 -5.21 -9.39 -7.80
C ASN A 72 -5.88 -8.37 -8.72
N ALA A 73 -5.43 -7.11 -8.68
CA ALA A 73 -5.98 -5.99 -9.44
C ALA A 73 -4.93 -5.37 -10.38
N ASP A 74 -5.38 -4.72 -11.46
CA ASP A 74 -4.54 -3.82 -12.25
C ASP A 74 -4.58 -2.40 -11.68
N ILE A 75 -3.73 -1.52 -12.22
CA ILE A 75 -3.59 -0.16 -11.75
C ILE A 75 -4.88 0.66 -11.89
N ASP A 76 -5.69 0.41 -12.91
CA ASP A 76 -6.93 1.17 -13.12
C ASP A 76 -8.03 0.72 -12.14
N SER A 77 -8.12 -0.57 -11.86
CA SER A 77 -8.96 -1.11 -10.78
C SER A 77 -8.53 -0.55 -9.42
N VAL A 78 -7.23 -0.42 -9.17
CA VAL A 78 -6.68 0.18 -7.95
C VAL A 78 -7.08 1.66 -7.83
N LYS A 79 -6.91 2.46 -8.90
CA LYS A 79 -7.31 3.89 -8.90
C LYS A 79 -8.78 4.05 -8.54
N LYS A 80 -9.65 3.27 -9.18
CA LYS A 80 -11.10 3.28 -8.90
C LYS A 80 -11.39 2.91 -7.45
N TRP A 81 -10.80 1.80 -6.97
CA TRP A 81 -11.01 1.33 -5.61
C TRP A 81 -10.57 2.35 -4.55
N VAL A 82 -9.46 3.04 -4.80
CA VAL A 82 -8.95 4.12 -3.94
C VAL A 82 -9.89 5.32 -3.98
N ALA A 83 -10.30 5.80 -5.16
CA ALA A 83 -11.23 6.93 -5.28
C ALA A 83 -12.56 6.68 -4.57
N ASP A 84 -13.06 5.44 -4.60
CA ASP A 84 -14.30 5.05 -3.94
C ASP A 84 -14.21 5.06 -2.41
N ARG A 85 -13.01 5.04 -1.81
CA ARG A 85 -12.79 4.82 -0.36
C ARG A 85 -11.94 5.87 0.35
N MET A 86 -11.08 6.58 -0.39
CA MET A 86 -10.21 7.61 0.17
C MET A 86 -11.04 8.71 0.83
N ALA A 87 -10.59 9.20 1.99
CA ALA A 87 -11.26 10.23 2.79
C ALA A 87 -12.72 9.91 3.18
N LYS A 88 -13.10 8.62 3.21
CA LYS A 88 -14.41 8.17 3.68
C LYS A 88 -14.26 7.35 4.95
N ASP A 89 -15.21 7.52 5.87
CA ASP A 89 -15.28 6.72 7.08
C ASP A 89 -15.56 5.26 6.75
N ILE A 90 -14.93 4.37 7.53
CA ILE A 90 -15.16 2.93 7.46
C ILE A 90 -16.33 2.65 8.41
N GLN A 91 -17.46 2.19 7.86
CA GLN A 91 -18.58 1.66 8.64
C GLN A 91 -18.25 0.29 9.27
#